data_AF-A0A942RKK2-F1
#
_entry.id   AF-A0A942RKK2-F1
#
_cell.length_a   1.000
_cell.length_b   1.000
_cell.length_c   1.000
_cell.angle_alpha   90.00
_cell.angle_beta   90.00
_cell.angle_gamma   90.00
#
_symmetry.space_group_name_H-M   'P 1'
#
loop_
_entity.id
_entity.type
_entity.pdbx_description
1 polymer ?
#
loop_
_entity_poly.entity_id
_entity_poly.type
_entity_poly.pdbx_seq_one_letter_code
_entity_poly.pdbx_strand_id
1 'polypeptide(L)'
;MALFIKNRLKINVQDGQGNELETLKFVISEFISIDDLKNRINDIDDTALSYYQATKVPFCNAPVISWNDTQGIVTQLAKRVYYTRNSLVHSKSGKNDERYRPYENEKELQREIPLVKAVAELIIINLSGTL
;
A
#
# COMPACT_ATOMS: atom_id res chain seq x y z
N MET A 1 19.24 12.55 9.46
CA MET A 1 18.38 11.64 8.67
C MET A 1 16.99 12.24 8.41
N ALA A 2 16.26 12.72 9.42
CA ALA A 2 14.95 13.39 9.26
C ALA A 2 14.90 14.63 8.33
N LEU A 3 16.03 15.34 8.15
CA LEU A 3 16.11 16.51 7.26
C LEU A 3 16.03 16.12 5.76
N PHE A 4 16.55 14.93 5.40
CA PHE A 4 16.56 14.44 4.01
C PHE A 4 15.16 14.06 3.53
N ILE A 5 14.36 13.45 4.42
CA ILE A 5 12.96 13.09 4.18
C ILE A 5 12.13 14.35 3.89
N LYS A 6 12.29 15.41 4.71
CA LYS A 6 11.60 16.70 4.50
C LYS A 6 11.99 17.36 3.17
N ASN A 7 13.26 17.31 2.77
CA ASN A 7 13.72 17.95 1.54
C ASN A 7 13.21 17.24 0.28
N ARG A 8 13.21 15.90 0.22
CA ARG A 8 12.67 15.17 -0.95
C ARG A 8 11.14 15.23 -1.04
N LEU A 9 10.44 15.16 0.09
CA LEU A 9 8.98 15.34 0.09
C LEU A 9 8.58 16.74 -0.38
N LYS A 10 9.32 17.79 0.00
CA LYS A 10 9.07 19.16 -0.49
C LYS A 10 9.29 19.33 -1.99
N ILE A 11 10.31 18.68 -2.56
CA ILE A 11 10.60 18.76 -4.01
C ILE A 11 9.44 18.15 -4.82
N ASN A 12 8.87 17.03 -4.38
CA ASN A 12 7.75 16.37 -5.08
C ASN A 12 6.43 17.16 -5.03
N VAL A 13 6.27 18.10 -4.10
CA VAL A 13 5.06 18.95 -4.00
C VAL A 13 5.08 20.09 -5.02
N GLN A 14 6.25 20.57 -5.44
CA GLN A 14 6.38 21.72 -6.34
C GLN A 14 6.11 21.39 -7.82
N ASP A 15 6.32 20.14 -8.26
CA ASP A 15 6.18 19.74 -9.67
C ASP A 15 4.77 19.31 -10.10
N GLY A 16 3.77 19.30 -9.21
CA GLY A 16 2.34 19.14 -9.56
C GLY A 16 1.93 17.80 -10.22
N GLN A 17 2.86 16.89 -10.53
CA GLN A 17 2.64 15.56 -11.11
C GLN A 17 3.20 14.45 -10.19
N GLY A 18 3.00 14.63 -8.89
CA GLY A 18 3.69 13.92 -7.82
C GLY A 18 3.73 12.40 -7.96
N ASN A 19 4.96 11.90 -7.88
CA ASN A 19 5.39 10.52 -7.89
C ASN A 19 4.92 9.74 -6.64
N GLU A 20 3.61 9.73 -6.38
CA GLU A 20 2.99 9.20 -5.15
C GLU A 20 3.37 7.73 -4.93
N LEU A 21 3.34 6.94 -6.00
CA LEU A 21 3.73 5.54 -5.95
C LEU A 21 5.20 5.35 -5.55
N GLU A 22 6.14 6.12 -6.13
CA GLU A 22 7.56 6.00 -5.74
C GLU A 22 7.82 6.52 -4.34
N THR A 23 7.08 7.54 -3.90
CA THR A 23 7.15 8.02 -2.52
C THR A 23 6.68 6.93 -1.56
N LEU A 24 5.58 6.24 -1.89
CA LEU A 24 5.09 5.12 -1.09
C LEU A 24 6.10 3.96 -1.05
N LYS A 25 6.73 3.62 -2.18
CA LYS A 25 7.82 2.63 -2.21
C LYS A 25 8.94 2.99 -1.25
N PHE A 26 9.39 4.25 -1.30
CA PHE A 26 10.46 4.74 -0.43
C PHE A 26 10.09 4.65 1.05
N VAL A 27 8.87 5.06 1.42
CA VAL A 27 8.39 4.98 2.81
C VAL A 27 8.32 3.52 3.27
N ILE A 28 7.80 2.61 2.45
CA ILE A 28 7.76 1.17 2.78
C ILE A 28 9.17 0.63 2.96
N SER A 29 10.11 0.93 2.05
CA SER A 29 11.48 0.42 2.15
C SER A 29 12.25 0.93 3.36
N GLU A 30 11.96 2.16 3.80
CA GLU A 30 12.69 2.80 4.91
C GLU A 30 12.16 2.33 6.27
N PHE A 31 10.83 2.19 6.39
CA PHE A 31 10.19 2.03 7.70
C PHE A 31 9.59 0.65 7.94
N ILE A 32 9.64 -0.29 6.99
CA ILE A 32 8.94 -1.57 7.12
C ILE A 32 9.89 -2.73 6.83
N SER A 33 10.12 -3.56 7.85
CA SER A 33 10.63 -4.91 7.68
C SER A 33 9.53 -5.82 7.12
N ILE A 34 9.86 -6.62 6.12
CA ILE A 34 8.89 -7.54 5.48
C ILE A 34 8.40 -8.60 6.46
N ASP A 35 9.26 -9.09 7.35
CA ASP A 35 8.87 -10.12 8.32
C ASP A 35 7.95 -9.52 9.40
N ASP A 36 8.23 -8.30 9.86
CA ASP A 36 7.35 -7.60 10.81
C ASP A 36 5.99 -7.29 10.18
N LEU A 37 5.98 -6.94 8.89
CA LEU A 37 4.75 -6.75 8.13
C LEU A 37 3.94 -8.04 8.03
N LYS A 38 4.58 -9.17 7.72
CA LYS A 38 3.91 -10.48 7.66
C LYS A 38 3.31 -10.85 9.01
N ASN A 39 4.09 -10.70 10.09
CA ASN A 39 3.62 -10.98 11.45
C ASN A 39 2.43 -10.09 11.80
N ARG A 40 2.52 -8.79 11.54
CA ARG A 40 1.45 -7.85 11.85
C ARG A 40 0.17 -8.11 11.05
N ILE A 41 0.30 -8.49 9.77
CA ILE A 41 -0.85 -8.89 8.95
C ILE A 41 -1.51 -10.14 9.55
N ASN A 42 -0.73 -11.17 9.89
CA ASN A 42 -1.27 -12.40 10.50
C ASN A 42 -1.96 -12.15 11.83
N ASP A 43 -1.46 -11.22 12.65
CA ASP A 43 -2.11 -10.82 13.91
C ASP A 43 -3.49 -10.18 13.69
N ILE A 44 -3.71 -9.55 12.53
CA ILE A 44 -4.97 -8.89 12.17
C ILE A 44 -5.93 -9.89 11.48
N ASP A 45 -5.42 -10.68 10.54
CA ASP A 45 -6.15 -11.71 9.78
C ASP A 45 -5.14 -12.76 9.28
N ASP A 46 -5.23 -13.97 9.84
CA ASP A 46 -4.33 -15.10 9.58
C ASP A 46 -4.49 -15.69 8.17
N THR A 47 -5.55 -15.32 7.43
CA THR A 47 -5.79 -15.75 6.05
C THR A 47 -5.29 -14.73 5.02
N ALA A 48 -4.96 -13.51 5.44
CA ALA A 48 -4.69 -12.39 4.54
C ALA A 48 -3.41 -12.58 3.71
N LEU A 49 -2.33 -13.12 4.27
CA LEU A 49 -1.09 -13.36 3.52
C LEU A 49 -1.30 -14.29 2.33
N SER A 50 -2.05 -15.39 2.53
CA SER A 50 -2.38 -16.33 1.46
C SER A 50 -3.26 -15.69 0.40
N TYR A 51 -4.24 -14.88 0.81
CA TYR A 51 -5.09 -14.14 -0.11
C TYR A 51 -4.28 -13.15 -0.98
N TYR A 52 -3.38 -12.37 -0.39
CA TYR A 52 -2.55 -11.42 -1.12
C TYR A 52 -1.60 -12.09 -2.12
N GLN A 53 -1.16 -13.31 -1.83
CA GLN A 53 -0.30 -14.09 -2.72
C GLN A 53 -1.07 -14.68 -3.92
N ALA A 54 -2.33 -15.05 -3.72
CA ALA A 54 -3.12 -15.76 -4.72
C ALA A 54 -4.04 -14.85 -5.55
N THR A 55 -4.45 -13.69 -5.01
CA THR A 55 -5.58 -12.94 -5.55
C THR A 55 -5.23 -11.48 -5.83
N LYS A 56 -5.41 -11.07 -7.09
CA LYS A 56 -5.42 -9.65 -7.48
C LYS A 56 -6.65 -8.97 -6.91
N VAL A 57 -6.61 -7.65 -6.71
CA VAL A 57 -7.81 -6.89 -6.31
C VAL A 57 -8.72 -6.72 -7.53
N PRO A 58 -9.94 -7.31 -7.54
CA PRO A 58 -10.73 -7.42 -8.78
C PRO A 58 -11.15 -6.08 -9.38
N PHE A 59 -11.47 -5.10 -8.54
CA PHE A 59 -12.03 -3.81 -8.98
C PHE A 59 -10.98 -2.79 -9.44
N CYS A 60 -9.69 -3.05 -9.21
CA CYS A 60 -8.61 -2.13 -9.60
C CYS A 60 -7.36 -2.83 -10.17
N ASN A 61 -7.46 -4.14 -10.43
CA ASN A 61 -6.41 -4.99 -10.99
C ASN A 61 -5.06 -4.87 -10.24
N ALA A 62 -5.13 -4.59 -8.94
CA ALA A 62 -3.92 -4.47 -8.13
C ALA A 62 -3.20 -5.82 -8.02
N PRO A 63 -1.85 -5.82 -8.03
CA PRO A 63 -1.07 -7.05 -8.19
C PRO A 63 -1.16 -7.94 -6.95
N VAL A 64 -0.89 -9.24 -7.16
CA VAL A 64 -0.55 -10.17 -6.09
C VAL A 64 0.80 -9.83 -5.48
N ILE A 65 1.06 -10.33 -4.27
CA ILE A 65 2.31 -10.16 -3.54
C ILE A 65 3.05 -11.49 -3.47
N SER A 66 4.23 -11.56 -4.09
CA SER A 66 5.13 -12.69 -3.96
C SER A 66 6.02 -12.49 -2.74
N TRP A 67 5.68 -13.15 -1.63
CA TRP A 67 6.40 -13.02 -0.35
C TRP A 67 7.86 -13.46 -0.37
N ASN A 68 8.28 -14.16 -1.44
CA ASN A 68 9.64 -14.66 -1.65
C ASN A 68 10.44 -13.79 -2.65
N ASP A 69 9.81 -12.81 -3.30
CA ASP A 69 10.46 -11.92 -4.26
C ASP A 69 11.10 -10.73 -3.54
N THR A 70 12.32 -10.93 -3.04
CA THR A 70 13.04 -9.93 -2.25
C THR A 70 13.34 -8.63 -3.02
N GLN A 71 13.34 -8.67 -4.36
CA GLN A 71 13.59 -7.49 -5.19
C GLN A 71 12.30 -6.73 -5.53
N GLY A 72 11.22 -7.47 -5.84
CA GLY A 72 9.96 -6.89 -6.31
C GLY A 72 8.92 -6.63 -5.23
N ILE A 73 9.06 -7.21 -4.03
CA ILE A 73 8.02 -7.18 -2.98
C ILE A 73 7.61 -5.76 -2.58
N VAL A 74 8.56 -4.83 -2.39
CA VAL A 74 8.25 -3.43 -2.04
C VAL A 74 7.43 -2.76 -3.15
N THR A 75 7.77 -3.03 -4.42
CA THR A 75 7.03 -2.49 -5.56
C THR A 75 5.62 -3.09 -5.63
N GLN A 76 5.46 -4.38 -5.36
CA GLN A 76 4.16 -5.05 -5.36
C GLN A 76 3.26 -4.51 -4.24
N LEU A 77 3.79 -4.39 -3.02
CA LEU A 77 3.11 -3.78 -1.87
C LEU A 77 2.64 -2.36 -2.17
N ALA A 78 3.55 -1.50 -2.63
CA ALA A 78 3.24 -0.11 -2.93
C ALA A 78 2.17 -0.01 -4.04
N LYS A 79 2.30 -0.79 -5.13
CA LYS A 79 1.29 -0.81 -6.19
C LYS A 79 -0.06 -1.28 -5.67
N ARG A 80 -0.09 -2.29 -4.80
CA ARG A 80 -1.35 -2.82 -4.28
C ARG A 80 -2.10 -1.80 -3.44
N VAL A 81 -1.42 -1.13 -2.53
CA VAL A 81 -2.00 -0.05 -1.72
C VAL A 81 -2.40 1.14 -2.60
N TYR A 82 -1.54 1.57 -3.52
CA TYR A 82 -1.77 2.72 -4.39
C TYR A 82 -2.98 2.54 -5.31
N TYR A 83 -3.08 1.42 -6.03
CA TYR A 83 -4.19 1.17 -6.94
C TYR A 83 -5.52 0.98 -6.21
N THR A 84 -5.50 0.28 -5.07
CA THR A 84 -6.68 0.16 -4.20
C THR A 84 -7.16 1.53 -3.75
N ARG A 85 -6.29 2.36 -3.17
CA ARG A 85 -6.63 3.73 -2.74
C ARG A 85 -7.14 4.58 -3.90
N ASN A 86 -6.47 4.54 -5.05
CA ASN A 86 -6.85 5.35 -6.21
C ASN A 86 -8.23 4.97 -6.78
N SER A 87 -8.58 3.69 -6.79
CA SER A 87 -9.91 3.25 -7.22
C SER A 87 -11.04 3.72 -6.30
N LEU A 88 -10.75 4.02 -5.03
CA LEU A 88 -11.69 4.63 -4.08
C LEU A 88 -11.84 6.13 -4.34
N VAL A 89 -10.70 6.84 -4.42
CA VAL A 89 -10.65 8.31 -4.58
C VAL A 89 -11.21 8.75 -5.93
N HIS A 90 -10.89 8.04 -7.00
CA HIS A 90 -11.29 8.39 -8.36
C HIS A 90 -12.53 7.62 -8.87
N SER A 91 -13.27 6.98 -7.97
CA SER A 91 -14.52 6.26 -8.29
C SER A 91 -15.55 7.10 -9.07
N LYS A 92 -15.51 8.43 -8.95
CA LYS A 92 -16.46 9.37 -9.57
C LYS A 92 -16.02 9.98 -10.91
N SER A 93 -14.79 9.78 -11.37
CA SER A 93 -14.21 10.55 -12.49
C SER A 93 -14.51 10.00 -13.89
N GLY A 94 -15.75 9.59 -14.22
CA GLY A 94 -16.26 9.15 -15.56
C GLY A 94 -15.43 8.35 -16.62
N LYS A 95 -14.17 7.98 -16.43
CA LYS A 95 -13.20 7.62 -17.50
C LYS A 95 -12.50 6.24 -17.37
N ASN A 96 -12.78 5.41 -16.37
CA ASN A 96 -12.15 4.08 -16.24
C ASN A 96 -13.11 3.03 -15.65
N ASP A 97 -13.07 1.81 -16.18
CA ASP A 97 -13.87 0.68 -15.70
C ASP A 97 -13.31 0.05 -14.40
N GLU A 98 -12.03 0.27 -14.09
CA GLU A 98 -11.34 -0.20 -12.88
C GLU A 98 -11.64 0.71 -11.68
N ARG A 99 -12.85 0.59 -11.12
CA ARG A 99 -13.31 1.41 -10.00
C ARG A 99 -13.98 0.58 -8.93
N TYR A 100 -13.81 1.05 -7.70
CA TYR A 100 -14.62 0.58 -6.60
C TYR A 100 -16.08 1.00 -6.78
N ARG A 101 -16.96 0.01 -6.70
CA ARG A 101 -18.42 0.19 -6.65
C ARG A 101 -18.91 -0.20 -5.26
N PRO A 102 -19.52 0.76 -4.51
CA PRO A 102 -20.13 0.45 -3.21
C PRO A 102 -21.09 -0.74 -3.31
N TYR A 103 -21.14 -1.55 -2.25
CA TYR A 103 -21.96 -2.78 -2.13
C TYR A 103 -21.56 -3.94 -3.06
N GLU A 104 -21.07 -3.68 -4.27
CA GLU A 104 -20.56 -4.72 -5.18
C GLU A 104 -19.16 -5.19 -4.79
N ASN A 105 -18.28 -4.26 -4.39
CA ASN A 105 -16.86 -4.55 -4.14
C ASN A 105 -16.47 -4.47 -2.66
N GLU A 106 -17.44 -4.35 -1.77
CA GLU A 106 -17.20 -4.12 -0.35
C GLU A 106 -16.43 -5.28 0.30
N LYS A 107 -16.76 -6.52 -0.06
CA LYS A 107 -16.08 -7.70 0.48
C LYS A 107 -14.61 -7.76 0.04
N GLU A 108 -14.34 -7.47 -1.22
CA GLU A 108 -13.00 -7.41 -1.77
C GLU A 108 -12.20 -6.27 -1.13
N LEU A 109 -12.82 -5.11 -0.89
CA LEU A 109 -12.18 -3.99 -0.21
C LEU A 109 -11.85 -4.33 1.25
N GLN A 110 -12.74 -5.02 1.97
CA GLN A 110 -12.49 -5.46 3.34
C GLN A 110 -11.25 -6.35 3.45
N ARG A 111 -10.97 -7.18 2.43
CA ARG A 111 -9.76 -8.01 2.37
C ARG A 111 -8.47 -7.19 2.26
N GLU A 112 -8.53 -5.94 1.82
CA GLU A 112 -7.36 -5.05 1.72
C GLU A 112 -7.08 -4.28 3.03
N ILE A 113 -8.03 -4.26 3.98
CA ILE A 113 -7.88 -3.53 5.25
C ILE A 113 -6.68 -4.01 6.08
N PRO A 114 -6.44 -5.33 6.27
CA PRO A 114 -5.31 -5.81 7.06
C PRO A 114 -3.95 -5.29 6.56
N LEU A 115 -3.72 -5.33 5.23
CA LEU A 115 -2.50 -4.81 4.62
C LEU A 115 -2.32 -3.31 4.90
N VAL A 116 -3.33 -2.49 4.59
CA VAL A 116 -3.23 -1.03 4.74
C VAL A 116 -3.03 -0.66 6.21
N LYS A 117 -3.74 -1.34 7.12
CA LYS A 117 -3.62 -1.15 8.56
C LYS A 117 -2.22 -1.50 9.06
N ALA A 118 -1.70 -2.67 8.73
CA ALA A 118 -0.37 -3.11 9.16
C ALA A 118 0.74 -2.18 8.65
N VAL A 119 0.66 -1.76 7.38
CA VAL A 119 1.59 -0.77 6.79
C VAL A 119 1.56 0.54 7.58
N ALA A 120 0.37 1.07 7.86
CA ALA A 120 0.23 2.33 8.60
C ALA A 120 0.76 2.22 10.03
N GLU A 121 0.44 1.14 10.74
CA GLU A 121 0.89 0.91 12.12
C GLU A 121 2.42 0.83 12.21
N LEU A 122 3.07 0.07 11.32
CA LEU A 122 4.52 -0.05 11.32
C LEU A 122 5.23 1.25 10.99
N ILE A 123 4.70 2.03 10.04
CA ILE A 123 5.24 3.37 9.73
C ILE A 123 5.16 4.27 10.97
N ILE A 124 4.01 4.30 11.67
CA ILE A 124 3.82 5.13 12.86
C ILE A 124 4.80 4.70 13.97
N ILE A 125 4.89 3.39 14.26
CA ILE A 125 5.76 2.84 15.31
C ILE A 125 7.23 3.20 15.03
N ASN A 126 7.70 2.96 13.81
CA ASN A 126 9.10 3.15 13.47
C ASN A 126 9.47 4.63 13.28
N LEU A 127 8.50 5.48 12.91
CA LEU A 127 8.70 6.93 12.92
C LEU A 127 8.81 7.47 14.35
N SER A 128 7.96 7.02 15.27
CA SER A 128 7.97 7.43 16.68
C SER A 128 9.23 7.00 17.43
N GLY A 129 9.82 5.85 17.09
CA GLY A 129 11.10 5.41 17.67
C GLY A 129 12.34 6.18 17.17
N THR A 130 12.18 7.03 16.15
CA THR A 130 13.27 7.80 15.52
C THR A 130 13.26 9.30 15.94
N LEU A 131 12.27 9.73 16.74
CA LEU A 131 12.14 11.08 17.29
C LEU A 131 12.70 11.16 18.71
#